data_AF-A0A924E8Q4-F1
#
_entry.id   AF-A0A924E8Q4-F1
#
_cell.length_a   1.000
_cell.length_b   1.000
_cell.length_c   1.000
_cell.angle_alpha   90.00
_cell.angle_beta   90.00
_cell.angle_gamma   90.00
#
_symmetry.space_group_name_H-M   'P 1'
#
loop_
_entity.id
_entity.type
_entity.pdbx_description
1 polymer ?
#
loop_
_entity_poly.entity_id
_entity_poly.type
_entity_poly.pdbx_seq_one_letter_code
_entity_poly.pdbx_strand_id
1 'polypeptide(L)'
;MNNTLLTLRKGALIFAAAWLASPAMALEQDSVLFVGDHGSYVGHYAIADRSLAVVIDGLPYKGHFSDLNSDIGAQDSPMVGRWGRAFLFASSAKVMQCALDEGFPMISGRCQDADGRPFKLMPASKL
;
A
#
# COMPACT_ATOMS: atom_id res chain seq x y z
N MET A 1 51.72 -44.31 26.40
CA MET A 1 52.19 -43.22 25.53
C MET A 1 51.35 -43.23 24.27
N ASN A 2 50.78 -42.06 23.93
CA ASN A 2 50.10 -41.67 22.70
C ASN A 2 48.74 -42.33 22.38
N ASN A 3 47.72 -41.62 21.87
CA ASN A 3 47.28 -40.22 21.96
C ASN A 3 45.86 -40.19 21.34
N THR A 4 45.00 -39.38 21.94
CA THR A 4 43.67 -38.96 21.49
C THR A 4 43.67 -38.32 20.10
N LEU A 5 42.63 -38.57 19.28
CA LEU A 5 41.63 -37.56 18.87
C LEU A 5 40.63 -38.15 17.86
N LEU A 6 39.34 -38.14 18.21
CA LEU A 6 38.24 -38.23 17.25
C LEU A 6 38.07 -36.88 16.55
N THR A 7 38.25 -36.84 15.23
CA THR A 7 37.95 -35.65 14.42
C THR A 7 36.52 -35.75 13.89
N LEU A 8 35.58 -35.14 14.62
CA LEU A 8 34.25 -34.79 14.10
C LEU A 8 34.43 -33.85 12.90
N ARG A 9 34.20 -34.33 11.67
CA ARG A 9 33.98 -33.43 10.53
C ARG A 9 32.51 -33.05 10.46
N LYS A 10 32.29 -31.83 10.96
CA LYS A 10 31.11 -30.98 10.86
C LYS A 10 30.36 -31.17 9.54
N GLY A 11 29.10 -31.57 9.64
CA GLY A 11 28.10 -31.33 8.59
C GLY A 11 27.83 -29.84 8.49
N ALA A 12 27.96 -29.30 7.28
CA ALA A 12 27.46 -27.99 6.90
C ALA A 12 26.44 -28.23 5.78
N LEU A 13 25.17 -28.38 6.17
CA LEU A 13 24.05 -28.27 5.24
C LEU A 13 23.96 -26.80 4.83
N ILE A 14 24.47 -26.50 3.64
CA ILE A 14 24.33 -25.19 2.99
C ILE A 14 22.86 -25.10 2.57
N PHE A 15 22.02 -24.49 3.43
CA PHE A 15 20.70 -24.04 3.02
C PHE A 15 20.87 -22.81 2.13
N ALA A 16 20.88 -23.03 0.82
CA ALA A 16 20.67 -21.97 -0.15
C ALA A 16 19.22 -21.47 0.01
N ALA A 17 19.04 -20.36 0.70
CA ALA A 17 17.78 -19.62 0.71
C ALA A 17 17.59 -19.05 -0.71
N ALA A 18 16.88 -19.81 -1.55
CA ALA A 18 16.35 -19.32 -2.80
C ALA A 18 15.32 -18.22 -2.49
N TRP A 19 15.77 -16.97 -2.49
CA TRP A 19 14.88 -15.82 -2.62
C TRP A 19 14.28 -15.88 -4.02
N LEU A 20 13.11 -16.52 -4.12
CA LEU A 20 12.19 -16.34 -5.23
C LEU A 20 11.76 -14.87 -5.20
N ALA A 21 12.55 -14.01 -5.85
CA ALA A 21 12.09 -12.71 -6.28
C ALA A 21 11.03 -12.96 -7.36
N SER A 22 9.79 -13.15 -6.93
CA SER A 22 8.64 -13.07 -7.83
C SER A 22 8.75 -11.75 -8.59
N PRO A 23 8.72 -11.76 -9.93
CA PRO A 23 8.45 -10.52 -10.64
C PRO A 23 7.02 -10.15 -10.27
N ALA A 24 6.88 -9.22 -9.31
CA ALA A 24 5.64 -8.49 -9.16
C ALA A 24 5.41 -7.87 -10.54
N MET A 25 4.44 -8.42 -11.26
CA MET A 25 3.92 -7.79 -12.46
C MET A 25 3.72 -6.33 -12.10
N ALA A 26 4.46 -5.44 -12.75
CA ALA A 26 4.35 -4.01 -12.59
C ALA A 26 2.98 -3.62 -13.14
N LEU A 27 1.96 -3.83 -12.32
CA LEU A 27 0.66 -3.24 -12.46
C LEU A 27 0.90 -1.73 -12.45
N GLU A 28 0.47 -1.02 -13.49
CA GLU A 28 0.72 0.43 -13.62
C GLU A 28 0.32 1.14 -12.33
N GLN A 29 1.33 1.43 -11.51
CA GLN A 29 1.21 2.06 -10.21
C GLN A 29 1.49 3.53 -10.43
N ASP A 30 0.42 4.32 -10.45
CA ASP A 30 0.54 5.76 -10.43
C ASP A 30 0.81 6.23 -8.99
N SER A 31 1.40 7.41 -8.88
CA SER A 31 1.81 7.99 -7.60
C SER A 31 0.82 9.05 -7.13
N VAL A 32 0.66 9.15 -5.82
CA VAL A 32 -0.17 10.16 -5.15
C VAL A 32 0.56 10.71 -3.93
N LEU A 33 0.21 11.92 -3.50
CA LEU A 33 0.78 12.57 -2.33
C LEU A 33 -0.25 12.66 -1.22
N PHE A 34 0.16 12.31 -0.02
CA PHE A 34 -0.54 12.54 1.23
C PHE A 34 0.16 13.68 1.95
N VAL A 35 -0.42 14.87 1.89
CA VAL A 35 0.14 16.09 2.49
C VAL A 35 -0.57 16.38 3.79
N GLY A 36 0.13 16.23 4.91
CA GLY A 36 -0.36 16.61 6.24
C GLY A 36 0.49 17.72 6.86
N ASP A 37 0.08 18.18 8.04
CA ASP A 37 0.78 19.25 8.77
C ASP A 37 2.20 18.85 9.22
N HIS A 38 2.44 17.54 9.36
CA HIS A 38 3.71 16.97 9.84
C HIS A 38 4.64 16.48 8.73
N GLY A 39 4.20 16.48 7.47
CA GLY A 39 4.99 15.96 6.36
C GLY A 39 4.16 15.60 5.14
N SER A 40 4.86 15.28 4.06
CA SER A 40 4.28 14.76 2.83
C SER A 40 4.79 13.35 2.58
N TYR A 41 3.88 12.44 2.24
CA TYR A 41 4.18 11.03 2.02
C TYR A 41 3.76 10.64 0.60
N VAL A 42 4.63 9.93 -0.11
CA VAL A 42 4.33 9.40 -1.44
C VAL A 42 3.63 8.05 -1.26
N GLY A 43 2.43 7.96 -1.82
CA GLY A 43 1.67 6.72 -1.95
C GLY A 43 1.59 6.28 -3.41
N HIS A 44 1.06 5.08 -3.60
CA HIS A 44 0.84 4.49 -4.90
C HIS A 44 -0.58 3.95 -4.98
N TYR A 45 -1.21 4.10 -6.14
CA TYR A 45 -2.48 3.45 -6.44
C TYR A 45 -2.37 2.63 -7.71
N ALA A 46 -3.16 1.57 -7.76
CA ALA A 46 -3.34 0.81 -8.98
C ALA A 46 -4.79 0.97 -9.46
N ILE A 47 -4.93 1.42 -10.70
CA ILE A 47 -6.24 1.62 -11.33
C ILE A 47 -6.97 0.28 -11.50
N ALA A 48 -6.24 -0.74 -11.97
CA ALA A 48 -6.79 -2.09 -12.20
C ALA A 48 -7.33 -2.73 -10.91
N ASP A 49 -6.59 -2.64 -9.82
CA ASP A 49 -6.95 -3.28 -8.54
C ASP A 49 -7.80 -2.38 -7.63
N ARG A 50 -8.08 -1.15 -8.09
CA ARG A 50 -8.71 -0.08 -7.29
C ARG A 50 -8.08 0.00 -5.90
N SER A 51 -6.76 -0.08 -5.82
CA SER A 51 -6.01 -0.16 -4.56
C SER A 51 -5.22 1.11 -4.32
N LEU A 52 -4.98 1.41 -3.04
CA LEU A 52 -4.20 2.55 -2.59
C LEU A 52 -3.31 2.12 -1.43
N ALA A 53 -2.05 2.54 -1.48
CA ALA A 53 -1.05 2.23 -0.48
C ALA A 53 -0.17 3.44 -0.18
N VAL A 54 0.20 3.63 1.09
CA VAL A 54 1.13 4.68 1.53
C VAL A 54 1.85 4.22 2.80
N VAL A 55 3.11 4.64 2.98
CA VAL A 55 3.84 4.44 4.23
C VAL A 55 3.92 5.78 4.96
N ILE A 56 3.35 5.85 6.17
CA ILE A 56 3.34 7.06 7.00
C ILE A 56 4.00 6.71 8.32
N ASP A 57 5.06 7.43 8.68
CA ASP A 57 5.81 7.22 9.92
C ASP A 57 6.27 5.76 10.15
N GLY A 58 6.62 5.07 9.06
CA GLY A 58 7.02 3.65 9.08
C GLY A 58 5.85 2.65 9.12
N LEU A 59 4.60 3.11 9.14
CA LEU A 59 3.41 2.25 9.11
C LEU A 59 2.87 2.11 7.67
N PRO A 60 2.78 0.88 7.13
CA PRO A 60 2.28 0.65 5.78
C PRO A 60 0.75 0.58 5.76
N TYR A 61 0.09 1.63 5.31
CA TYR A 61 -1.35 1.66 5.07
C TYR A 61 -1.66 1.10 3.68
N LYS A 62 -2.59 0.14 3.59
CA LYS A 62 -3.06 -0.43 2.32
C LYS A 62 -4.55 -0.65 2.32
N GLY A 63 -5.21 -0.39 1.20
CA GLY A 63 -6.64 -0.59 1.07
C GLY A 63 -7.16 -0.45 -0.34
N HIS A 64 -8.49 -0.42 -0.45
CA HIS A 64 -9.20 -0.30 -1.72
C HIS A 64 -10.19 0.86 -1.70
N PHE A 65 -10.51 1.37 -2.89
CA PHE A 65 -11.56 2.34 -3.09
C PHE A 65 -12.94 1.66 -3.01
N SER A 66 -13.90 2.34 -2.39
CA SER A 66 -15.32 1.99 -2.36
C SER A 66 -16.08 2.95 -3.26
N ASP A 67 -16.84 2.39 -4.19
CA ASP A 67 -17.77 3.14 -5.04
C ASP A 67 -18.91 3.72 -4.16
N LEU A 68 -19.45 4.89 -4.53
CA LEU A 68 -20.68 5.42 -3.91
C LEU A 68 -21.94 4.67 -4.36
N ASN A 69 -21.84 3.88 -5.42
CA ASN A 69 -22.97 3.42 -6.21
C ASN A 69 -23.15 1.89 -6.22
N SER A 70 -22.53 1.17 -5.29
CA SER A 70 -22.44 -0.30 -5.29
C SER A 70 -23.77 -1.05 -5.07
N ASP A 71 -24.91 -0.35 -4.95
CA ASP A 71 -26.24 -0.98 -4.89
C ASP A 71 -26.74 -1.46 -6.26
N ILE A 72 -26.05 -1.17 -7.38
CA ILE A 72 -26.47 -1.64 -8.70
C ILE A 72 -25.29 -2.24 -9.48
N GLY A 73 -25.02 -3.52 -9.24
CA GLY A 73 -24.30 -4.41 -10.15
C GLY A 73 -22.81 -4.12 -10.34
N ALA A 74 -21.98 -5.16 -10.22
CA ALA A 74 -20.55 -5.09 -10.50
C ALA A 74 -20.28 -4.49 -11.90
N GLN A 75 -19.83 -3.24 -11.96
CA GLN A 75 -19.30 -2.64 -13.18
C GLN A 75 -17.77 -2.70 -13.16
N ASP A 76 -17.25 -3.45 -14.13
CA ASP A 76 -15.84 -3.77 -14.36
C ASP A 76 -15.08 -2.66 -15.11
N SER A 77 -15.56 -1.41 -15.06
CA SER A 77 -14.92 -0.27 -15.71
C SER A 77 -14.44 0.74 -14.68
N PRO A 78 -13.24 1.32 -14.82
CA PRO A 78 -12.79 2.43 -13.99
C PRO A 78 -13.75 3.60 -14.23
N MET A 79 -14.73 3.77 -13.35
CA MET A 79 -15.70 4.84 -13.45
C MET A 79 -15.00 6.18 -13.24
N VAL A 80 -14.81 6.93 -14.32
CA VAL A 80 -14.35 8.32 -14.26
C VAL A 80 -15.49 9.15 -13.67
N GLY A 81 -15.48 9.36 -12.35
CA GLY A 81 -16.50 10.16 -11.64
C GLY A 81 -16.77 9.70 -10.21
N ARG A 82 -16.81 10.67 -9.28
CA ARG A 82 -17.16 10.61 -7.83
C ARG A 82 -17.01 9.23 -7.17
N TRP A 83 -15.82 9.00 -6.61
CA TRP A 83 -15.52 7.85 -5.75
C TRP A 83 -15.80 8.21 -4.30
N GLY A 84 -16.35 7.27 -3.54
CA GLY A 84 -17.01 7.59 -2.28
C GLY A 84 -16.08 7.71 -1.12
N ARG A 85 -15.31 6.66 -0.90
CA ARG A 85 -14.40 6.55 0.23
C ARG A 85 -13.29 5.56 -0.10
N ALA A 86 -12.15 5.67 0.56
CA ALA A 86 -11.16 4.60 0.64
C ALA A 86 -10.87 4.30 2.11
N PHE A 87 -10.66 3.04 2.44
CA PHE A 87 -10.26 2.63 3.78
C PHE A 87 -8.93 1.91 3.68
N LEU A 88 -7.89 2.47 4.30
CA LEU A 88 -6.55 1.90 4.31
C LEU A 88 -6.23 1.38 5.70
N PHE A 89 -5.75 0.15 5.76
CA PHE A 89 -5.44 -0.56 6.99
C PHE A 89 -3.92 -0.68 7.11
N ALA A 90 -3.36 -0.20 8.22
CA ALA A 90 -1.99 -0.54 8.62
C ALA A 90 -1.95 -1.75 9.56
N SER A 91 -3.04 -1.96 10.31
CA SER A 91 -3.28 -3.08 11.22
C SER A 91 -4.80 -3.14 11.51
N SER A 92 -5.28 -4.18 12.19
CA SER A 92 -6.69 -4.29 12.61
C SER A 92 -7.15 -3.13 13.51
N ALA A 93 -6.22 -2.46 14.20
CA ALA A 93 -6.51 -1.32 15.07
C ALA A 93 -6.21 0.06 14.44
N LYS A 94 -5.56 0.11 13.28
CA LYS A 94 -5.17 1.37 12.62
C LYS A 94 -5.75 1.46 11.22
N VAL A 95 -6.83 2.23 11.09
CA VAL A 95 -7.54 2.48 9.84
C VAL A 95 -7.45 3.96 9.49
N MET A 96 -7.02 4.24 8.27
CA MET A 96 -7.12 5.55 7.64
C MET A 96 -8.34 5.59 6.74
N GLN A 97 -9.11 6.68 6.84
CA GLN A 97 -10.32 6.90 6.07
C GLN A 97 -10.08 8.05 5.10
N CYS A 98 -10.32 7.82 3.81
CA CYS A 98 -10.23 8.84 2.78
C CYS A 98 -11.61 9.12 2.19
N ALA A 99 -11.98 10.38 2.08
CA ALA A 99 -13.06 10.87 1.25
C ALA A 99 -12.44 11.44 -0.04
N LEU A 100 -12.85 10.91 -1.19
CA LEU A 100 -12.32 11.36 -2.48
C LEU A 100 -13.19 12.48 -3.05
N ASP A 101 -12.53 13.54 -3.50
CA ASP A 101 -13.15 14.64 -4.23
C ASP A 101 -13.13 14.33 -5.74
N GLU A 102 -12.00 13.78 -6.25
CA GLU A 102 -11.82 13.34 -7.63
C GLU A 102 -11.33 11.88 -7.71
N GLY A 103 -11.71 11.22 -8.81
CA GLY A 103 -11.44 9.81 -9.08
C GLY A 103 -10.27 9.54 -10.01
N PHE A 104 -10.08 8.26 -10.33
CA PHE A 104 -9.12 7.84 -11.35
C PHE A 104 -9.32 8.59 -12.69
N PRO A 105 -8.23 8.85 -13.43
CA PRO A 105 -6.84 8.47 -13.14
C PRO A 105 -6.11 9.46 -12.22
N MET A 106 -6.73 10.56 -11.79
CA MET A 106 -6.09 11.56 -10.92
C MET A 106 -6.86 11.66 -9.60
N ILE A 107 -6.49 10.84 -8.63
CA ILE A 107 -7.19 10.81 -7.34
C ILE A 107 -6.82 12.05 -6.51
N SER A 108 -7.84 12.69 -5.94
CA SER A 108 -7.67 13.80 -4.99
C SER A 108 -8.76 13.75 -3.91
N GLY A 109 -8.48 14.30 -2.74
CA GLY A 109 -9.40 14.19 -1.62
C GLY A 109 -8.81 14.56 -0.27
N ARG A 110 -9.46 14.07 0.78
CA ARG A 110 -9.05 14.24 2.18
C ARG A 110 -9.03 12.90 2.89
N CYS A 111 -7.95 12.62 3.58
CA CYS A 111 -7.78 11.44 4.41
C CYS A 111 -7.61 11.84 5.87
N GLN A 112 -8.01 10.95 6.76
CA GLN A 112 -7.78 11.05 8.19
C GLN A 112 -7.25 9.71 8.68
N ASP A 113 -6.12 9.72 9.38
CA ASP A 113 -5.59 8.48 9.94
C ASP A 113 -6.33 8.04 11.21
N ALA A 114 -5.91 6.89 11.76
CA ALA A 114 -6.50 6.31 12.96
C ALA A 114 -6.34 7.19 14.20
N ASP A 115 -5.33 8.07 14.20
CA ASP A 115 -5.01 9.00 15.29
C ASP A 115 -5.73 10.36 15.08
N GLY A 116 -6.56 10.49 14.05
CA GLY A 116 -7.33 11.69 13.73
C GLY A 116 -6.56 12.74 12.93
N ARG A 117 -5.32 12.47 12.53
CA ARG A 117 -4.48 13.41 11.80
C ARG A 117 -4.99 13.59 10.36
N PRO A 118 -5.21 14.84 9.91
CA PRO A 118 -5.69 15.10 8.56
C PRO A 118 -4.55 15.05 7.54
N PHE A 119 -4.86 14.50 6.37
CA PHE A 119 -4.00 14.48 5.19
C PHE A 119 -4.82 14.92 3.98
N LYS A 120 -4.24 15.76 3.12
CA LYS A 120 -4.78 16.09 1.82
C LYS A 120 -4.19 15.13 0.79
N LEU A 121 -5.05 14.46 0.04
CA LEU A 121 -4.67 13.58 -1.05
C LEU A 121 -4.56 14.40 -2.35
N MET A 122 -3.41 14.38 -3.01
CA MET A 122 -3.14 15.15 -4.21
C MET A 122 -2.46 14.30 -5.29
N PRO A 123 -2.77 14.52 -6.59
CA PRO A 123 -2.06 13.84 -7.67
C PRO A 123 -0.55 14.17 -7.61
N ALA A 124 0.32 13.17 -7.78
CA ALA A 124 1.77 13.40 -7.73
C ALA A 124 2.31 14.28 -8.87
N SER A 125 1.58 14.37 -9.99
CA SER A 125 1.85 15.26 -11.12
C SER A 125 1.67 16.75 -10.81
N LYS A 126 1.31 17.11 -9.57
CA LYS A 126 1.23 18.50 -9.09
C LYS A 126 2.41 18.93 -8.19
N LEU A 127 3.47 18.12 -8.09
CA LEU A 127 4.79 18.55 -7.57
C LEU A 127 5.52 19.36 -8.63
#